data_AF-A0A183HDF0-F1
#
_entry.id   AF-A0A183HDF0-F1
#
_cell.length_a   1.000
_cell.length_b   1.000
_cell.length_c   1.000
_cell.angle_alpha   90.00
_cell.angle_beta   90.00
_cell.angle_gamma   90.00
#
_symmetry.space_group_name_H-M   'P 1'
#
loop_
_entity.id
_entity.type
_entity.pdbx_description
1 polymer ?
#
loop_
_entity_poly.entity_id
_entity_poly.type
_entity_poly.pdbx_seq_one_letter_code
_entity_poly.pdbx_strand_id
1 'polypeptide(L)'
;MRAQALKRLAFIILSSELGQYQAQLPDIQERLSDNLRLSQVPIVHAQVFLCYRVLLIRQKPQHIVSMWPSMVTELVHVLLQIEQQLSGTTNVSDDLKCDRNDQWMQLYLAACKLLETLCTLPSGYLAQFQMCHWAFVNSVAASNIDSFVPFASRIDRLLRNKYGQLSTHGRKFISASLVNVKTLTSFSELRSFFLALATQNKMRALTTQFSFDKEDQLRDAHFLNGSLSYKTAISRLEHALYVDFAEHWQL
;
A
#
# COMPACT_ATOMS: atom_id res chain seq x y z
N MET A 1 6.67 23.03 1.68
CA MET A 1 8.02 22.98 1.04
C MET A 1 8.63 21.57 0.98
N ARG A 2 8.93 20.88 2.11
CA ARG A 2 9.56 19.52 2.07
C ARG A 2 8.76 18.47 1.30
N ALA A 3 7.46 18.35 1.59
CA ALA A 3 6.56 17.43 0.88
C ALA A 3 6.55 17.67 -0.64
N GLN A 4 6.45 18.93 -1.08
CA GLN A 4 6.47 19.27 -2.49
C GLN A 4 7.82 18.95 -3.16
N ALA A 5 8.94 19.14 -2.45
CA ALA A 5 10.27 18.77 -2.95
C ALA A 5 10.39 17.24 -3.15
N LEU A 6 9.88 16.45 -2.20
CA LEU A 6 9.82 14.98 -2.33
C LEU A 6 8.92 14.57 -3.51
N LYS A 7 7.74 15.18 -3.67
CA LYS A 7 6.87 14.93 -4.82
C LYS A 7 7.56 15.24 -6.14
N ARG A 8 8.27 16.37 -6.23
CA ARG A 8 9.06 16.75 -7.42
C ARG A 8 10.19 15.74 -7.69
N LEU A 9 10.92 15.31 -6.67
CA LEU A 9 11.94 14.28 -6.80
C LEU A 9 11.35 12.97 -7.36
N ALA A 10 10.24 12.50 -6.79
CA ALA A 10 9.54 11.31 -7.25
C ALA A 10 9.09 11.45 -8.72
N PHE A 11 8.55 12.60 -9.11
CA PHE A 11 8.14 12.87 -10.49
C PHE A 11 9.33 12.84 -11.47
N ILE A 12 10.46 13.45 -11.08
CA ILE A 12 11.69 13.47 -11.89
C ILE A 12 12.20 12.04 -12.12
N ILE A 13 12.24 11.22 -11.06
CA ILE A 13 12.68 9.81 -11.16
C ILE A 13 11.71 8.97 -12.00
N LEU A 14 10.40 9.22 -11.89
CA LEU A 14 9.39 8.53 -12.70
C LEU A 14 9.55 8.83 -14.19
N SER A 15 9.86 10.08 -14.53
CA SER A 15 9.94 10.57 -15.91
C SER A 15 11.30 10.33 -16.57
N SER A 16 12.27 9.78 -15.85
CA SER A 16 13.64 9.56 -16.32
C SER A 16 13.77 8.27 -17.14
N GLU A 17 14.98 7.81 -17.44
CA GLU A 17 15.24 6.43 -17.88
C GLU A 17 15.32 5.47 -16.68
N LEU A 18 15.13 4.16 -16.91
CA LEU A 18 15.23 3.14 -15.86
C LEU A 18 16.65 3.08 -15.30
N GLY A 19 16.81 3.17 -13.99
CA GLY A 19 18.12 3.13 -13.33
C GLY A 19 18.98 4.39 -13.48
N GLN A 20 18.49 5.45 -14.13
CA GLN A 20 19.28 6.68 -14.39
C GLN A 20 19.86 7.32 -13.11
N TYR A 21 19.11 7.25 -12.01
CA TYR A 21 19.49 7.83 -10.71
C TYR A 21 20.25 6.89 -9.77
N GLN A 22 20.77 5.76 -10.28
CA GLN A 22 21.46 4.77 -9.43
C GLN A 22 22.62 5.36 -8.63
N ALA A 23 23.40 6.27 -9.24
CA ALA A 23 24.55 6.90 -8.58
C ALA A 23 24.14 7.82 -7.40
N GLN A 24 22.96 8.44 -7.49
CA GLN A 24 22.41 9.34 -6.48
C GLN A 24 21.54 8.63 -5.43
N LEU A 25 21.38 7.30 -5.51
CA LEU A 25 20.56 6.55 -4.55
C LEU A 25 21.02 6.70 -3.09
N PRO A 26 22.33 6.78 -2.75
CA PRO A 26 22.76 7.05 -1.39
C PRO A 26 22.21 8.37 -0.85
N ASP A 27 22.31 9.45 -1.63
CA ASP A 27 21.81 10.78 -1.25
C ASP A 27 20.27 10.81 -1.14
N ILE A 28 19.60 10.13 -2.08
CA ILE A 28 18.14 9.96 -2.04
C ILE A 28 17.75 9.21 -0.76
N GLN A 29 18.44 8.12 -0.42
CA GLN A 29 18.19 7.34 0.78
C GLN A 29 18.36 8.18 2.04
N GLU A 30 19.46 8.92 2.15
CA GLU A 30 19.71 9.81 3.29
C GLU A 30 18.56 10.82 3.43
N ARG A 31 18.15 11.43 2.31
CA ARG A 31 17.08 12.42 2.32
C ARG A 31 15.72 11.83 2.71
N LEU A 32 15.39 10.63 2.24
CA LEU A 32 14.16 9.94 2.65
C LEU A 32 14.21 9.61 4.15
N SER A 33 15.35 9.10 4.63
CA SER A 33 15.55 8.73 6.03
C SER A 33 15.43 9.94 6.97
N ASP A 34 16.01 11.09 6.59
CA ASP A 34 15.88 12.33 7.35
C ASP A 34 14.45 12.84 7.43
N ASN A 35 13.67 12.69 6.35
CA ASN A 35 12.25 13.09 6.36
C ASN A 35 11.39 12.15 7.21
N LEU A 36 11.74 10.87 7.33
CA LEU A 36 11.06 9.93 8.22
C LEU A 36 11.32 10.21 9.71
N ARG A 37 12.48 10.79 10.06
CA ARG A 37 12.78 11.20 11.45
C ARG A 37 11.87 12.31 11.99
N LEU A 38 11.12 12.99 11.12
CA LEU A 38 10.19 14.04 11.52
C LEU A 38 8.94 13.42 12.16
N SER A 39 8.80 13.57 13.48
CA SER A 39 7.63 13.12 14.21
C SER A 39 6.38 13.92 13.84
N GLN A 40 5.24 13.23 13.68
CA GLN A 40 3.91 13.85 13.52
C GLN A 40 3.77 14.73 12.26
N VAL A 41 4.47 14.41 11.17
CA VAL A 41 4.36 15.13 9.88
C VAL A 41 3.82 14.22 8.76
N PRO A 42 2.53 13.82 8.83
CA PRO A 42 1.97 12.79 7.95
C PRO A 42 2.05 13.13 6.46
N ILE A 43 1.93 14.41 6.10
CA ILE A 43 2.05 14.86 4.71
C ILE A 43 3.45 14.61 4.13
N VAL A 44 4.51 14.68 4.93
CA VAL A 44 5.88 14.41 4.46
C VAL A 44 6.09 12.91 4.29
N HIS A 45 5.65 12.11 5.27
CA HIS A 45 5.72 10.66 5.22
C HIS A 45 4.94 10.07 4.03
N ALA A 46 3.78 10.66 3.70
CA ALA A 46 3.01 10.30 2.52
C ALA A 46 3.82 10.48 1.22
N GLN A 47 4.61 11.56 1.12
CA GLN A 47 5.49 11.79 -0.03
C GLN A 47 6.72 10.88 -0.02
N VAL A 48 7.21 10.45 1.14
CA VAL A 48 8.24 9.41 1.23
C VAL A 48 7.71 8.08 0.68
N PHE A 49 6.49 7.68 1.02
CA PHE A 49 5.85 6.49 0.45
C PHE A 49 5.64 6.60 -1.07
N LEU A 50 5.27 7.77 -1.58
CA LEU A 50 5.23 8.02 -3.02
C LEU A 50 6.60 7.83 -3.67
N CYS A 51 7.67 8.40 -3.09
CA CYS A 51 9.04 8.19 -3.55
C CYS A 51 9.41 6.70 -3.56
N TYR A 52 9.11 5.95 -2.50
CA TYR A 52 9.39 4.51 -2.45
C TYR A 52 8.67 3.75 -3.56
N ARG A 53 7.40 4.06 -3.83
CA ARG A 53 6.67 3.44 -4.95
C ARG A 53 7.33 3.70 -6.30
N VAL A 54 7.75 4.93 -6.56
CA VAL A 54 8.51 5.26 -7.78
C VAL A 54 9.83 4.48 -7.83
N LEU A 55 10.60 4.47 -6.74
CA LEU A 55 11.88 3.77 -6.69
C LEU A 55 11.72 2.26 -6.92
N LEU A 56 10.67 1.63 -6.38
CA LEU A 56 10.37 0.21 -6.57
C LEU A 56 10.13 -0.19 -8.03
N ILE A 57 9.62 0.72 -8.86
CA ILE A 57 9.34 0.45 -10.28
C ILE A 57 10.44 0.99 -11.22
N ARG A 58 11.23 1.98 -10.79
CA ARG A 58 12.25 2.65 -11.60
C ARG A 58 13.68 2.15 -11.36
N GLN A 59 13.92 1.50 -10.23
CA GLN A 59 15.23 0.96 -9.84
C GLN A 59 15.20 -0.58 -9.79
N LYS A 60 16.33 -1.22 -10.09
CA LYS A 60 16.44 -2.68 -9.92
C LYS A 60 16.40 -3.02 -8.42
N PRO A 61 15.81 -4.18 -8.02
CA PRO A 61 15.64 -4.56 -6.62
C PRO A 61 16.94 -4.56 -5.80
N GLN A 62 18.05 -4.94 -6.44
CA GLN A 62 19.38 -4.97 -5.83
C GLN A 62 19.91 -3.60 -5.38
N HIS A 63 19.39 -2.50 -5.93
CA HIS A 63 19.85 -1.14 -5.60
C HIS A 63 19.04 -0.49 -4.47
N ILE A 64 17.87 -1.05 -4.12
CA ILE A 64 17.00 -0.52 -3.06
C ILE A 64 17.12 -1.32 -1.75
N VAL A 65 18.06 -2.27 -1.68
CA VAL A 65 18.24 -3.19 -0.54
C VAL A 65 18.38 -2.44 0.78
N SER A 66 19.19 -1.38 0.81
CA SER A 66 19.46 -0.56 1.99
C SER A 66 18.25 0.27 2.48
N MET A 67 17.25 0.49 1.62
CA MET A 67 16.03 1.25 1.95
C MET A 67 14.93 0.39 2.58
N TRP A 68 15.03 -0.95 2.49
CA TRP A 68 13.99 -1.85 2.99
C TRP A 68 13.69 -1.72 4.48
N PRO A 69 14.70 -1.64 5.39
CA PRO A 69 14.42 -1.54 6.82
C PRO A 69 13.57 -0.32 7.18
N SER A 70 13.89 0.85 6.63
CA SER A 70 13.11 2.07 6.88
C SER A 70 11.74 2.04 6.21
N MET A 71 11.66 1.53 4.96
CA MET A 71 10.38 1.37 4.26
C MET A 71 9.41 0.46 5.02
N VAL A 72 9.88 -0.70 5.48
CA VAL A 72 9.06 -1.68 6.23
C VAL A 72 8.68 -1.14 7.60
N THR A 73 9.63 -0.55 8.33
CA THR A 73 9.36 -0.01 9.67
C THR A 73 8.29 1.07 9.63
N GLU A 74 8.39 1.99 8.67
CA GLU A 74 7.40 3.06 8.53
C GLU A 74 6.04 2.52 8.05
N LEU A 75 6.02 1.57 7.11
CA LEU A 75 4.78 0.92 6.67
C LEU A 75 4.08 0.21 7.84
N VAL A 76 4.83 -0.54 8.65
CA VAL A 76 4.33 -1.21 9.86
C VAL A 76 3.80 -0.19 10.87
N HIS A 77 4.52 0.90 11.09
CA HIS A 77 4.10 1.97 12.00
C HIS A 77 2.74 2.54 11.59
N VAL A 78 2.56 2.87 10.31
CA VAL A 78 1.31 3.43 9.80
C VAL A 78 0.17 2.41 9.83
N LEU A 79 0.42 1.13 9.51
CA LEU A 79 -0.61 0.09 9.63
C LEU A 79 -1.07 -0.13 11.08
N LEU A 80 -0.15 -0.05 12.05
CA LEU A 80 -0.51 -0.09 13.48
C LEU A 80 -1.37 1.11 13.89
N GLN A 81 -1.07 2.31 13.36
CA GLN A 81 -1.92 3.49 13.59
C GLN A 81 -3.33 3.28 13.02
N ILE A 82 -3.47 2.70 11.83
CA ILE A 82 -4.78 2.36 11.24
C ILE A 82 -5.55 1.42 12.19
N GLU A 83 -4.91 0.39 12.74
CA GLU A 83 -5.55 -0.51 13.71
C GLU A 83 -6.03 0.22 14.97
N GLN A 84 -5.21 1.12 15.52
CA GLN A 84 -5.57 1.92 16.71
C GLN A 84 -6.76 2.85 16.44
N GLN A 85 -6.77 3.52 15.29
CA GLN A 85 -7.87 4.41 14.87
C GLN A 85 -9.18 3.64 14.63
N LEU A 86 -9.10 2.44 14.08
CA LEU A 86 -10.27 1.58 13.86
C LEU A 86 -10.80 0.94 15.15
N SER A 87 -9.91 0.66 16.11
CA SER A 87 -10.28 0.06 17.41
C SER A 87 -10.89 1.06 18.40
N GLY A 88 -10.86 2.37 18.08
CA GLY A 88 -11.43 3.42 18.94
C GLY A 88 -10.58 3.74 20.18
N THR A 89 -9.33 3.31 20.24
CA THR A 89 -8.44 3.52 21.40
C THR A 89 -7.81 4.92 21.44
N THR A 90 -8.39 5.91 20.76
CA THR A 90 -7.85 7.27 20.64
C THR A 90 -8.85 8.33 21.10
N ASN A 91 -8.68 8.78 22.34
CA ASN A 91 -9.41 9.90 22.95
C ASN A 91 -8.79 11.24 22.53
N VAL A 92 -9.03 11.68 21.30
CA VAL A 92 -8.64 13.05 20.89
C VAL A 92 -9.92 13.83 20.60
N SER A 93 -10.01 15.05 21.13
CA SER A 93 -11.17 15.96 21.16
C SER A 93 -11.44 16.69 19.84
N ASP A 94 -12.72 16.91 19.53
CA ASP A 94 -13.25 17.55 18.32
C ASP A 94 -12.82 19.02 18.14
N ASP A 95 -12.92 19.53 16.91
CA ASP A 95 -12.83 20.93 16.46
C ASP A 95 -11.49 21.48 15.92
N LEU A 96 -10.33 20.89 16.23
CA LEU A 96 -9.06 21.09 15.45
C LEU A 96 -8.67 19.85 14.63
N LYS A 97 -9.60 18.90 14.53
CA LYS A 97 -9.39 17.58 13.95
C LYS A 97 -9.37 17.55 12.42
N CYS A 98 -10.18 18.33 11.71
CA CYS A 98 -10.38 18.12 10.26
C CYS A 98 -9.07 18.16 9.46
N ASP A 99 -8.31 19.25 9.48
CA ASP A 99 -7.06 19.34 8.70
C ASP A 99 -5.98 18.33 9.12
N ARG A 100 -5.85 18.06 10.42
CA ARG A 100 -4.93 17.03 10.92
C ARG A 100 -5.39 15.66 10.44
N ASN A 101 -6.68 15.35 10.58
CA ASN A 101 -7.28 14.10 10.18
C ASN A 101 -7.12 13.89 8.67
N ASP A 102 -7.31 14.92 7.85
CA ASP A 102 -7.16 14.83 6.39
C ASP A 102 -5.73 14.47 5.98
N GLN A 103 -4.72 15.07 6.60
CA GLN A 103 -3.32 14.73 6.33
C GLN A 103 -2.96 13.31 6.80
N TRP A 104 -3.48 12.88 7.96
CA TRP A 104 -3.33 11.49 8.44
C TRP A 104 -4.01 10.50 7.50
N MET A 105 -5.21 10.81 7.01
CA MET A 105 -5.91 10.00 6.04
C MET A 105 -5.14 9.88 4.73
N GLN A 106 -4.46 10.95 4.29
CA GLN A 106 -3.56 10.88 3.13
C GLN A 106 -2.33 10.01 3.40
N LEU A 107 -1.78 10.01 4.62
CA LEU A 107 -0.71 9.10 5.00
C LEU A 107 -1.17 7.63 4.99
N TYR A 108 -2.36 7.33 5.53
CA TYR A 108 -2.92 5.99 5.52
C TYR A 108 -3.15 5.48 4.09
N LEU A 109 -3.66 6.35 3.21
CA LEU A 109 -3.80 6.03 1.79
C LEU A 109 -2.45 5.77 1.13
N ALA A 110 -1.45 6.62 1.37
CA ALA A 110 -0.11 6.45 0.80
C ALA A 110 0.56 5.13 1.25
N ALA A 111 0.39 4.76 2.52
CA ALA A 111 0.84 3.47 3.05
C ALA A 111 0.12 2.29 2.36
N CYS A 112 -1.20 2.37 2.21
CA CYS A 112 -1.96 1.33 1.53
C CYS A 112 -1.59 1.22 0.05
N LYS A 113 -1.34 2.33 -0.64
CA LYS A 113 -0.83 2.33 -2.03
C LYS A 113 0.58 1.76 -2.15
N LEU A 114 1.44 1.98 -1.14
CA LEU A 114 2.75 1.32 -1.07
C LEU A 114 2.57 -0.19 -0.89
N LEU A 115 1.68 -0.62 0.01
CA LEU A 115 1.36 -2.04 0.19
C LEU A 115 0.76 -2.67 -1.08
N GLU A 116 -0.15 -1.97 -1.78
CA GLU A 116 -0.65 -2.38 -3.10
C GLU A 116 0.50 -2.58 -4.10
N THR A 117 1.46 -1.67 -4.13
CA THR A 117 2.64 -1.75 -5.02
C THR A 117 3.47 -2.99 -4.72
N LEU A 118 3.75 -3.24 -3.43
CA LEU A 118 4.52 -4.38 -2.96
C LEU A 118 3.83 -5.72 -3.29
N CYS A 119 2.51 -5.78 -3.11
CA CYS A 119 1.68 -6.95 -3.39
C CYS A 119 1.40 -7.17 -4.90
N THR A 120 1.48 -6.11 -5.72
CA THR A 120 1.26 -6.19 -7.18
C THR A 120 2.49 -6.68 -7.93
N LEU A 121 3.69 -6.35 -7.43
CA LEU A 121 4.93 -6.79 -8.05
C LEU A 121 5.05 -8.33 -7.97
N PRO A 122 5.64 -8.98 -9.00
CA PRO A 122 5.69 -10.43 -9.06
C PRO A 122 6.37 -11.04 -7.84
N SER A 123 5.83 -12.15 -7.33
CA SER A 123 6.48 -12.92 -6.26
C SER A 123 7.88 -13.33 -6.71
N GLY A 124 8.90 -12.99 -5.91
CA GLY A 124 10.31 -13.23 -6.24
C GLY A 124 11.03 -12.06 -6.91
N TYR A 125 10.33 -11.03 -7.39
CA TYR A 125 10.99 -9.80 -7.88
C TYR A 125 11.65 -9.03 -6.73
N LEU A 126 10.96 -8.93 -5.60
CA LEU A 126 11.45 -8.27 -4.38
C LEU A 126 11.77 -9.31 -3.32
N ALA A 127 12.98 -9.88 -3.35
CA ALA A 127 13.39 -10.91 -2.40
C ALA A 127 13.26 -10.46 -0.93
N GLN A 128 13.60 -9.20 -0.64
CA GLN A 128 13.49 -8.63 0.71
C GLN A 128 12.05 -8.55 1.19
N PHE A 129 11.10 -8.22 0.30
CA PHE A 129 9.68 -8.21 0.66
C PHE A 129 9.18 -9.60 1.02
N GLN A 130 9.65 -10.65 0.32
CA GLN A 130 9.23 -12.03 0.61
C GLN A 130 9.59 -12.46 2.04
N MET A 131 10.67 -11.92 2.62
CA MET A 131 11.07 -12.21 4.00
C MET A 131 10.09 -11.67 5.05
N CYS A 132 9.39 -10.58 4.75
CA CYS A 132 8.42 -9.95 5.66
C CYS A 132 6.96 -10.02 5.16
N HIS A 133 6.71 -10.59 3.98
CA HIS A 133 5.40 -10.66 3.33
C HIS A 133 4.31 -11.26 4.23
N TRP A 134 4.66 -12.30 4.99
CA TRP A 134 3.79 -12.97 5.95
C TRP A 134 3.21 -12.04 7.02
N ALA A 135 3.91 -10.93 7.35
CA ALA A 135 3.41 -9.97 8.33
C ALA A 135 2.23 -9.16 7.78
N PHE A 136 2.17 -8.96 6.46
CA PHE A 136 1.20 -8.09 5.81
C PHE A 136 -0.02 -8.83 5.29
N VAL A 137 0.20 -9.97 4.62
CA VAL A 137 -0.88 -10.73 3.98
C VAL A 137 -0.78 -12.21 4.33
N ASN A 138 -1.93 -12.87 4.34
CA ASN A 138 -1.98 -14.32 4.43
C ASN A 138 -1.25 -14.86 3.18
N SER A 139 -0.14 -15.57 3.37
CA SER A 139 0.70 -16.13 2.29
C SER A 139 0.60 -17.66 2.16
N VAL A 140 0.18 -18.34 3.24
CA VAL A 140 -0.10 -19.79 3.29
C VAL A 140 -1.46 -20.03 3.96
N ALA A 141 -2.17 -21.09 3.58
CA ALA A 141 -3.41 -21.50 4.27
C ALA A 141 -3.11 -21.66 5.77
N ALA A 142 -3.80 -20.89 6.62
CA ALA A 142 -3.58 -20.94 8.06
C ALA A 142 -3.87 -22.36 8.55
N SER A 143 -2.90 -22.98 9.20
CA SER A 143 -3.17 -24.16 10.00
C SER A 143 -3.91 -23.71 11.26
N ASN A 144 -4.75 -24.54 11.86
CA ASN A 144 -5.50 -24.21 13.10
C ASN A 144 -4.60 -23.93 14.33
N ILE A 145 -3.27 -23.88 14.15
CA ILE A 145 -2.24 -23.81 15.18
C ILE A 145 -1.42 -22.49 15.06
N ASP A 146 -1.59 -21.73 13.97
CA ASP A 146 -0.81 -20.51 13.73
C ASP A 146 -1.29 -19.35 14.61
N SER A 147 -0.41 -18.88 15.51
CA SER A 147 -0.69 -17.80 16.47
C SER A 147 -0.63 -16.40 15.85
N PHE A 148 0.02 -16.24 14.69
CA PHE A 148 0.20 -14.93 14.07
C PHE A 148 -0.89 -14.60 13.05
N VAL A 149 -1.46 -13.40 13.17
CA VAL A 149 -2.47 -12.87 12.23
C VAL A 149 -1.90 -11.67 11.46
N PRO A 150 -1.78 -11.73 10.11
CA PRO A 150 -1.23 -10.63 9.32
C PRO A 150 -2.05 -9.34 9.41
N PHE A 151 -1.39 -8.20 9.13
CA PHE A 151 -2.02 -6.87 9.17
C PHE A 151 -3.30 -6.79 8.34
N ALA A 152 -3.30 -7.33 7.11
CA ALA A 152 -4.49 -7.29 6.27
C ALA A 152 -5.71 -7.96 6.92
N SER A 153 -5.51 -9.12 7.56
CA SER A 153 -6.57 -9.87 8.25
C SER A 153 -7.05 -9.14 9.50
N ARG A 154 -6.13 -8.55 10.28
CA ARG A 154 -6.47 -7.77 11.47
C ARG A 154 -7.27 -6.51 11.12
N ILE A 155 -6.81 -5.75 10.13
CA ILE A 155 -7.46 -4.52 9.67
C ILE A 155 -8.82 -4.84 9.00
N ASP A 156 -8.91 -5.87 8.16
CA ASP A 156 -10.19 -6.33 7.57
C ASP A 156 -11.22 -6.64 8.67
N ARG A 157 -10.82 -7.35 9.72
CA ARG A 157 -11.71 -7.64 10.86
C ARG A 157 -12.20 -6.37 11.56
N LEU A 158 -11.30 -5.42 11.82
CA LEU A 158 -11.67 -4.14 12.45
C LEU A 158 -12.61 -3.32 11.56
N LEU A 159 -12.36 -3.29 10.25
CA LEU A 159 -13.22 -2.62 9.27
C LEU A 159 -14.62 -3.23 9.23
N ARG A 160 -14.72 -4.57 9.25
CA ARG A 160 -16.02 -5.27 9.30
C ARG A 160 -16.76 -5.01 10.60
N ASN A 161 -16.06 -4.97 11.73
CA ASN A 161 -16.66 -4.67 13.02
C ASN A 161 -17.23 -3.24 13.03
N LYS A 162 -16.54 -2.27 12.42
CA LYS A 162 -16.95 -0.86 12.41
C LYS A 162 -18.01 -0.51 11.37
N TYR A 163 -17.96 -1.13 10.19
CA TYR A 163 -18.78 -0.74 9.02
C TYR A 163 -19.66 -1.87 8.47
N GLY A 164 -19.66 -3.05 9.11
CA GLY A 164 -20.35 -4.23 8.62
C GLY A 164 -19.62 -4.95 7.48
N GLN A 165 -20.16 -6.10 7.07
CA GLN A 165 -19.62 -6.87 5.96
C GLN A 165 -19.98 -6.24 4.61
N LEU A 166 -19.07 -6.35 3.63
CA LEU A 166 -19.37 -5.97 2.25
C LEU A 166 -20.42 -6.94 1.67
N SER A 167 -21.52 -6.37 1.16
CA SER A 167 -22.58 -7.12 0.47
C SER A 167 -21.97 -8.05 -0.59
N THR A 168 -22.46 -9.28 -0.65
CA THR A 168 -22.11 -10.27 -1.68
C THR A 168 -22.62 -9.84 -3.05
N HIS A 169 -23.82 -9.25 -3.09
CA HIS A 169 -24.41 -8.72 -4.32
C HIS A 169 -23.59 -7.53 -4.84
N GLY A 170 -22.85 -7.76 -5.92
CA GLY A 170 -22.11 -6.70 -6.63
C GLY A 170 -20.62 -6.59 -6.33
N ARG A 171 -20.00 -7.56 -5.64
CA ARG A 171 -18.53 -7.56 -5.40
C ARG A 171 -17.72 -7.41 -6.68
N LYS A 172 -18.19 -7.96 -7.81
CA LYS A 172 -17.57 -7.79 -9.14
C LYS A 172 -17.42 -6.33 -9.61
N PHE A 173 -18.22 -5.42 -9.08
CA PHE A 173 -18.16 -3.99 -9.42
C PHE A 173 -17.30 -3.19 -8.43
N ILE A 174 -17.03 -3.76 -7.27
CA ILE A 174 -16.20 -3.15 -6.24
C ILE A 174 -14.74 -3.52 -6.53
N SER A 175 -13.92 -2.51 -6.83
CA SER A 175 -12.50 -2.70 -7.05
C SER A 175 -11.77 -2.88 -5.72
N ALA A 176 -10.84 -3.83 -5.70
CA ALA A 176 -9.85 -3.99 -4.64
C ALA A 176 -8.68 -3.01 -4.80
N SER A 177 -8.52 -2.35 -5.94
CA SER A 177 -7.39 -1.46 -6.21
C SER A 177 -7.67 -0.03 -5.80
N LEU A 178 -6.63 0.61 -5.26
CA LEU A 178 -6.65 1.99 -4.80
C LEU A 178 -6.27 3.00 -5.89
N VAL A 179 -6.11 2.57 -7.14
CA VAL A 179 -5.69 3.43 -8.27
C VAL A 179 -6.54 4.69 -8.44
N ASN A 180 -7.86 4.56 -8.23
CA ASN A 180 -8.80 5.67 -8.39
C ASN A 180 -9.13 6.38 -7.06
N VAL A 181 -8.57 5.92 -5.93
CA VAL A 181 -8.77 6.55 -4.63
C VAL A 181 -7.75 7.68 -4.51
N LYS A 182 -8.21 8.90 -4.72
CA LYS A 182 -7.38 10.11 -4.80
C LYS A 182 -7.07 10.66 -3.42
N THR A 183 -8.13 10.83 -2.64
CA THR A 183 -8.09 11.23 -1.25
C THR A 183 -8.88 10.22 -0.44
N LEU A 184 -8.36 9.87 0.74
CA LEU A 184 -9.11 9.06 1.68
C LEU A 184 -9.90 9.98 2.61
N THR A 185 -11.21 9.82 2.64
CA THR A 185 -12.13 10.58 3.51
C THR A 185 -12.66 9.72 4.66
N SER A 186 -12.70 8.40 4.46
CA SER A 186 -13.15 7.44 5.46
C SER A 186 -12.42 6.11 5.32
N PHE A 187 -12.14 5.44 6.44
CA PHE A 187 -11.63 4.07 6.42
C PHE A 187 -12.57 3.07 5.74
N SER A 188 -13.86 3.40 5.59
CA SER A 188 -14.83 2.56 4.88
C SER A 188 -14.45 2.33 3.41
N GLU A 189 -13.65 3.23 2.81
CA GLU A 189 -13.14 3.13 1.45
C GLU A 189 -12.03 2.07 1.29
N LEU A 190 -11.36 1.70 2.39
CA LEU A 190 -10.29 0.68 2.38
C LEU A 190 -10.81 -0.75 2.55
N ARG A 191 -12.12 -0.94 2.76
CA ARG A 191 -12.74 -2.26 3.00
C ARG A 191 -12.42 -3.26 1.90
N SER A 192 -12.60 -2.88 0.65
CA SER A 192 -12.41 -3.76 -0.51
C SER A 192 -10.95 -4.16 -0.67
N PHE A 193 -10.03 -3.21 -0.44
CA PHE A 193 -8.60 -3.44 -0.49
C PHE A 193 -8.16 -4.46 0.57
N PHE A 194 -8.49 -4.22 1.84
CA PHE A 194 -8.09 -5.14 2.92
C PHE A 194 -8.82 -6.48 2.86
N LEU A 195 -10.06 -6.53 2.39
CA LEU A 195 -10.75 -7.80 2.12
C LEU A 195 -9.99 -8.63 1.08
N ALA A 196 -9.57 -8.01 -0.02
CA ALA A 196 -8.80 -8.68 -1.05
C ALA A 196 -7.47 -9.19 -0.52
N LEU A 197 -6.73 -8.36 0.24
CA LEU A 197 -5.47 -8.76 0.87
C LEU A 197 -5.63 -9.89 1.90
N ALA A 198 -6.68 -9.86 2.73
CA ALA A 198 -6.94 -10.87 3.75
C ALA A 198 -7.32 -12.24 3.15
N THR A 199 -7.89 -12.26 1.94
CA THR A 199 -8.41 -13.47 1.28
C THR A 199 -7.51 -14.01 0.15
N GLN A 200 -6.32 -13.45 -0.06
CA GLN A 200 -5.41 -13.80 -1.15
C GLN A 200 -5.10 -15.30 -1.27
N ASN A 201 -4.88 -16.00 -0.15
CA ASN A 201 -4.57 -17.43 -0.17
C ASN A 201 -5.73 -18.30 -0.62
N LYS A 202 -6.95 -17.92 -0.23
CA LYS A 202 -8.16 -18.61 -0.71
C LYS A 202 -8.22 -18.48 -2.24
N MET A 203 -7.90 -17.29 -2.76
CA MET A 203 -7.84 -17.02 -4.19
C MET A 203 -6.76 -17.84 -4.93
N ARG A 204 -5.58 -18.08 -4.33
CA ARG A 204 -4.53 -18.95 -4.89
C ARG A 204 -4.88 -20.45 -4.86
N ALA A 205 -5.49 -20.93 -3.78
CA ALA A 205 -5.89 -22.33 -3.65
C ALA A 205 -7.06 -22.70 -4.59
N LEU A 206 -7.93 -21.73 -4.90
CA LEU A 206 -9.06 -21.90 -5.80
C LEU A 206 -8.68 -21.89 -7.29
N THR A 207 -7.52 -21.33 -7.66
CA THR A 207 -7.02 -21.38 -9.04
C THR A 207 -6.45 -22.74 -9.46
N THR A 208 -6.15 -23.63 -8.51
CA THR A 208 -5.53 -24.96 -8.76
C THR A 208 -6.53 -26.12 -8.79
N GLN A 209 -7.81 -25.90 -8.45
CA GLN A 209 -8.88 -26.91 -8.51
C GLN A 209 -10.04 -26.39 -9.37
N PHE A 210 -10.52 -27.21 -10.32
CA PHE A 210 -11.47 -26.83 -11.36
C PHE A 210 -12.77 -26.14 -10.85
N SER A 211 -13.14 -25.07 -11.57
CA SER A 211 -14.48 -24.49 -11.80
C SER A 211 -15.45 -24.30 -10.61
N PHE A 212 -15.56 -23.08 -10.08
CA PHE A 212 -16.84 -22.45 -9.74
C PHE A 212 -16.74 -20.90 -9.69
N ASP A 213 -17.89 -20.24 -9.77
CA ASP A 213 -18.16 -18.89 -10.25
C ASP A 213 -17.18 -17.75 -9.85
N LYS A 214 -16.59 -17.12 -10.87
CA LYS A 214 -15.90 -15.81 -10.77
C LYS A 214 -16.82 -14.67 -10.28
N GLU A 215 -18.11 -14.93 -10.08
CA GLU A 215 -19.13 -13.90 -9.84
C GLU A 215 -19.02 -13.21 -8.47
N ASP A 216 -18.39 -13.84 -7.47
CA ASP A 216 -18.32 -13.31 -6.10
C ASP A 216 -16.96 -12.64 -5.76
N GLN A 217 -16.06 -12.52 -6.73
CA GLN A 217 -14.72 -11.93 -6.55
C GLN A 217 -14.73 -10.41 -6.75
N LEU A 218 -13.96 -9.69 -5.92
CA LEU A 218 -13.71 -8.27 -6.11
C LEU A 218 -12.94 -8.02 -7.41
N ARG A 219 -13.30 -6.96 -8.14
CA ARG A 219 -12.55 -6.54 -9.33
C ARG A 219 -11.11 -6.23 -8.94
N ASP A 220 -10.15 -6.56 -9.80
CA ASP A 220 -8.72 -6.24 -9.61
C ASP A 220 -8.02 -6.95 -8.44
N ALA A 221 -8.72 -7.76 -7.63
CA ALA A 221 -8.14 -8.44 -6.46
C ALA A 221 -7.02 -9.43 -6.83
N HIS A 222 -7.14 -10.08 -7.99
CA HIS A 222 -6.13 -11.01 -8.51
C HIS A 222 -4.78 -10.35 -8.80
N PHE A 223 -4.71 -9.02 -8.94
CA PHE A 223 -3.43 -8.32 -9.13
C PHE A 223 -2.61 -8.25 -7.85
N LEU A 224 -3.23 -8.33 -6.68
CA LEU A 224 -2.57 -8.12 -5.39
C LEU A 224 -1.85 -9.37 -4.86
N ASN A 225 -1.86 -10.48 -5.58
CA ASN A 225 -1.27 -11.75 -5.12
C ASN A 225 0.13 -12.04 -5.72
N GLY A 226 0.74 -11.04 -6.36
CA GLY A 226 2.04 -11.15 -7.04
C GLY A 226 2.09 -12.15 -8.19
N SER A 227 0.94 -12.52 -8.79
CA SER A 227 0.87 -13.46 -9.93
C SER A 227 1.08 -12.81 -11.29
N LEU A 228 1.09 -11.48 -11.36
CA LEU A 228 1.28 -10.75 -12.60
C LEU A 228 2.68 -11.00 -13.19
N SER A 229 2.78 -10.96 -14.51
CA SER A 229 4.09 -10.82 -15.15
C SER A 229 4.70 -9.47 -14.83
N TYR A 230 6.03 -9.38 -14.80
CA TYR A 230 6.74 -8.14 -14.51
C TYR A 230 6.25 -6.97 -15.38
N LYS A 231 6.14 -7.17 -16.70
CA LYS A 231 5.66 -6.15 -17.64
C LYS A 231 4.26 -5.64 -17.29
N THR A 232 3.35 -6.55 -16.93
CA THR A 232 1.95 -6.18 -16.59
C THR A 232 1.88 -5.45 -15.26
N ALA A 233 2.63 -5.92 -14.26
CA ALA A 233 2.71 -5.27 -12.95
C ALA A 233 3.26 -3.84 -13.07
N ILE A 234 4.37 -3.65 -13.80
CA ILE A 234 4.96 -2.33 -14.02
C ILE A 234 3.99 -1.40 -14.74
N SER A 235 3.39 -1.84 -15.86
CA SER A 235 2.44 -1.00 -16.61
C SER A 235 1.27 -0.53 -15.75
N ARG A 236 0.72 -1.41 -14.89
CA ARG A 236 -0.34 -1.06 -13.95
C ARG A 236 0.11 -0.06 -12.91
N LEU A 237 1.27 -0.28 -12.30
CA LEU A 237 1.80 0.56 -11.23
C LEU A 237 2.25 1.94 -11.74
N GLU A 238 2.81 2.01 -12.94
CA GLU A 238 3.10 3.26 -13.65
C GLU A 238 1.82 4.05 -13.93
N HIS A 239 0.77 3.38 -14.43
CA HIS A 239 -0.53 4.04 -14.61
C HIS A 239 -1.07 4.61 -13.29
N ALA A 240 -0.99 3.85 -12.19
CA ALA A 240 -1.42 4.35 -10.89
C ALA A 240 -0.60 5.56 -10.40
N LEU A 241 0.71 5.56 -10.63
CA LEU A 241 1.55 6.71 -10.33
C LEU A 241 1.22 7.92 -11.20
N TYR A 242 0.90 7.74 -12.48
CA TYR A 242 0.45 8.84 -13.33
C TYR A 242 -0.85 9.48 -12.82
N VAL A 243 -1.79 8.67 -12.32
CA VAL A 243 -2.99 9.19 -11.66
C VAL A 243 -2.64 10.00 -10.41
N ASP A 244 -1.71 9.50 -9.58
CA ASP A 244 -1.26 10.20 -8.38
C ASP A 244 -0.55 11.55 -8.67
N PHE A 245 0.17 11.65 -9.80
CA PHE A 245 0.86 12.86 -10.22
C PHE A 245 0.00 13.83 -11.05
N ALA A 246 -1.02 13.33 -11.75
CA ALA A 246 -1.94 14.16 -12.54
C ALA A 246 -2.72 15.14 -11.66
N GLU A 247 -2.89 14.82 -10.38
CA GLU A 247 -3.56 15.69 -9.43
C GLU A 247 -2.55 16.47 -8.57
N HIS A 248 -2.74 17.78 -8.51
CA HIS A 248 -2.03 18.75 -7.66
C HIS A 248 -0.62 19.17 -8.13
N TRP A 249 -0.53 19.83 -9.28
CA TRP A 249 0.50 20.86 -9.53
C TRP A 249 0.12 22.23 -8.94
N GLN A 250 -1.07 22.37 -8.35
CA GLN A 250 -1.52 23.57 -7.64
C GLN A 250 -1.46 23.33 -6.12
N LEU A 251 -0.28 23.53 -5.55
CA LEU A 251 -0.04 23.83 -4.13
C LEU A 251 1.05 24.91 -4.07
#